data_AF-A0A350I7Y6-F1
#
_entry.id   AF-A0A350I7Y6-F1
#
_cell.length_a   1.000
_cell.length_b   1.000
_cell.length_c   1.000
_cell.angle_alpha   90.00
_cell.angle_beta   90.00
_cell.angle_gamma   90.00
#
_symmetry.space_group_name_H-M   'P 1'
#
loop_
_entity.id
_entity.type
_entity.pdbx_description
1 polymer ?
#
loop_
_entity_poly.entity_id
_entity_poly.type
_entity_poly.pdbx_seq_one_letter_code
_entity_poly.pdbx_strand_id
1 'polypeptide(L)'
;MVVSLTYKQVLRIISFPVYALYSDNFYVRDGLVLLNEKVIDDRNQSGDTLGKRRLQTPHKLVRLSKAYEEFFDIILENSPIYIDSKGGIFSYDKTEWHTVKSVRVKKREILETHTRLWCWGINFPFILRKPHQGKGWAEILYLKGRPWKLYGLSEERQADKRRKI
;
A
#
# COMPACT_ATOMS: atom_id res chain seq x y z
N MET A 1 -0.03 20.91 9.30
CA MET A 1 1.21 20.10 9.25
C MET A 1 0.83 18.67 8.95
N VAL A 2 1.50 18.04 7.99
CA VAL A 2 1.32 16.62 7.70
C VAL A 2 2.10 15.82 8.73
N VAL A 3 1.46 14.82 9.33
CA VAL A 3 2.14 13.92 10.26
C VAL A 3 2.92 12.90 9.45
N SER A 4 4.21 12.76 9.77
CA SER A 4 5.03 11.72 9.18
C SER A 4 5.01 10.45 10.01
N LEU A 5 4.76 9.32 9.36
CA LEU A 5 4.54 8.03 9.99
C LEU A 5 5.61 7.02 9.59
N THR A 6 6.02 6.20 10.55
CA THR A 6 6.85 5.00 10.33
C THR A 6 5.99 3.81 9.91
N TYR A 7 6.60 2.74 9.39
CA TYR A 7 5.84 1.55 8.96
C TYR A 7 4.97 0.93 10.07
N LYS A 8 5.46 0.93 11.32
CA LYS A 8 4.72 0.41 12.49
C LYS A 8 3.46 1.23 12.76
N GLN A 9 3.56 2.55 12.60
CA GLN A 9 2.42 3.44 12.76
C GLN A 9 1.44 3.23 11.61
N VAL A 10 1.91 3.22 10.36
CA VAL A 10 1.03 2.98 9.19
C VAL A 10 0.24 1.69 9.35
N LEU A 11 0.89 0.57 9.68
CA LEU A 11 0.22 -0.71 9.90
C LEU A 11 -0.81 -0.72 11.03
N ARG A 12 -0.73 0.22 11.97
CA ARG A 12 -1.60 0.28 13.16
C ARG A 12 -2.77 1.24 13.01
N ILE A 13 -2.55 2.40 12.39
CA ILE A 13 -3.53 3.51 12.43
C ILE A 13 -4.15 3.85 11.07
N ILE A 14 -3.52 3.47 9.96
CA ILE A 14 -3.98 3.87 8.63
C ILE A 14 -5.03 2.92 8.10
N SER A 15 -6.10 3.48 7.56
CA SER A 15 -7.18 2.71 6.94
C SER A 15 -7.00 2.67 5.42
N PHE A 16 -6.71 1.49 4.87
CA PHE A 16 -6.62 1.30 3.42
C PHE A 16 -8.03 1.23 2.77
N PRO A 17 -8.19 1.50 1.47
CA PRO A 17 -7.14 1.96 0.54
C PRO A 17 -6.68 3.38 0.86
N VAL A 18 -5.44 3.67 0.48
CA VAL A 18 -4.88 5.04 0.54
C VAL A 18 -4.63 5.57 -0.85
N TYR A 19 -4.66 6.88 -1.02
CA TYR A 19 -4.50 7.54 -2.31
C TYR A 19 -3.35 8.52 -2.25
N ALA A 20 -2.45 8.49 -3.23
CA ALA A 20 -1.38 9.48 -3.31
C ALA A 20 -1.93 10.85 -3.68
N LEU A 21 -1.46 11.88 -2.97
CA LEU A 21 -1.69 13.27 -3.30
C LEU A 21 -0.47 13.83 -4.03
N TYR A 22 -0.70 14.66 -5.04
CA TYR A 22 0.36 15.25 -5.85
C TYR A 22 0.96 16.54 -5.26
N SER A 23 0.39 17.05 -4.18
CA SER A 23 0.87 18.24 -3.47
C SER A 23 0.45 18.20 -2.00
N ASP A 24 1.26 18.85 -1.17
CA ASP A 24 1.11 19.05 0.27
C ASP A 24 0.34 20.32 0.64
N ASN A 25 0.06 21.18 -0.33
CA ASN A 25 -0.65 22.44 -0.16
C ASN A 25 -2.17 22.24 -0.09
N PHE A 26 -2.62 21.42 0.85
CA PHE A 26 -4.02 21.28 1.18
C PHE A 26 -4.40 22.16 2.37
N TYR A 27 -5.66 22.55 2.43
CA TYR A 27 -6.22 23.30 3.55
C TYR A 27 -7.63 22.83 3.85
N VAL A 28 -8.10 23.12 5.07
CA VAL A 28 -9.45 22.79 5.50
C VAL A 28 -10.25 24.08 5.61
N ARG A 29 -11.45 24.10 5.02
CA ARG A 29 -12.38 25.23 5.12
C ARG A 29 -13.80 24.70 5.14
N ASP A 30 -14.59 25.11 6.13
CA ASP A 30 -16.02 24.77 6.25
C ASP A 30 -16.32 23.26 6.11
N GLY A 31 -15.45 22.42 6.70
CA GLY A 31 -15.57 20.95 6.63
C GLY A 31 -15.03 20.31 5.35
N LEU A 32 -14.62 21.10 4.35
CA LEU A 32 -14.01 20.61 3.12
C LEU A 32 -12.48 20.56 3.26
N VAL A 33 -11.88 19.46 2.81
CA VAL A 33 -10.43 19.34 2.61
C VAL A 33 -10.14 19.66 1.15
N LEU A 34 -9.45 20.76 0.88
CA LEU A 34 -9.21 21.26 -0.48
C LEU A 34 -7.76 21.13 -0.91
N LEU A 35 -7.55 20.90 -2.20
CA LEU A 35 -6.27 20.95 -2.89
C LEU A 35 -6.45 21.65 -4.24
N ASN A 36 -5.82 22.81 -4.42
CA ASN A 36 -5.98 23.65 -5.62
C ASN A 36 -7.46 23.91 -5.96
N GLU A 37 -8.23 24.42 -4.98
CA GLU A 37 -9.66 24.77 -5.08
C GLU A 37 -10.62 23.61 -5.36
N LYS A 38 -10.12 22.37 -5.41
CA LYS A 38 -10.93 21.17 -5.56
C LYS A 38 -10.98 20.38 -4.27
N VAL A 39 -12.06 19.65 -4.05
CA VAL A 39 -12.28 18.87 -2.83
C VAL A 39 -11.56 17.52 -2.92
N ILE A 40 -10.70 17.25 -1.94
CA ILE A 40 -10.17 15.91 -1.65
C ILE A 40 -11.19 15.11 -0.85
N ASP A 41 -11.73 15.71 0.22
CA ASP A 41 -12.67 15.07 1.14
C ASP A 41 -13.72 16.10 1.61
N ASP A 42 -14.98 15.71 1.61
CA ASP A 42 -16.09 16.54 2.08
C ASP A 42 -16.59 15.94 3.40
N ARG A 43 -16.13 16.47 4.53
CA ARG A 43 -16.44 15.94 5.86
C ARG A 43 -17.86 16.27 6.32
N ASN A 44 -18.60 17.08 5.55
CA ASN A 44 -20.00 17.38 5.82
C ASN A 44 -20.92 16.28 5.27
N GLN A 45 -20.43 15.43 4.36
CA GLN A 45 -21.20 14.31 3.84
C GLN A 45 -21.23 13.14 4.81
N SER A 46 -22.35 12.43 4.82
CA SER A 46 -22.49 11.20 5.59
C SER A 46 -21.58 10.08 5.04
N GLY A 47 -21.04 9.24 5.92
CA GLY A 47 -20.33 8.02 5.54
C GLY A 47 -18.93 7.88 6.14
N ASP A 48 -18.61 6.63 6.48
CA ASP A 48 -17.40 6.28 7.23
C ASP A 48 -16.13 6.26 6.38
N THR A 49 -16.27 6.37 5.05
CA THR A 49 -15.14 6.34 4.13
C THR A 49 -15.07 7.57 3.24
N LEU A 50 -13.84 7.95 2.89
CA LEU A 50 -13.52 8.99 1.92
C LEU A 50 -14.29 8.77 0.61
N GLY A 51 -14.36 7.53 0.13
CA GLY A 51 -15.13 7.19 -1.07
C GLY A 51 -16.62 7.51 -0.95
N LYS A 52 -17.27 7.13 0.15
CA LYS A 52 -18.70 7.42 0.40
C LYS A 52 -18.96 8.93 0.44
N ARG A 53 -18.11 9.69 1.15
CA ARG A 53 -18.24 11.15 1.24
C ARG A 53 -18.02 11.84 -0.10
N ARG A 54 -17.00 11.42 -0.85
CA ARG A 54 -16.71 11.95 -2.19
C ARG A 54 -17.80 11.63 -3.22
N LEU A 55 -18.54 10.52 -3.10
CA LEU A 55 -19.65 10.22 -4.01
C LEU A 55 -20.86 11.14 -3.81
N GLN A 56 -21.05 11.66 -2.61
CA GLN A 56 -22.21 12.49 -2.24
C GLN A 56 -21.94 14.00 -2.39
N THR A 57 -20.68 14.41 -2.51
CA THR A 57 -20.35 15.84 -2.53
C THR A 57 -20.84 16.52 -3.82
N PRO A 58 -21.47 17.71 -3.74
CA PRO A 58 -21.82 18.51 -4.91
C PRO A 58 -20.60 19.25 -5.49
N HIS A 59 -19.46 19.25 -4.78
CA HIS A 59 -18.30 20.04 -5.13
C HIS A 59 -17.40 19.37 -6.17
N LYS A 60 -16.59 20.18 -6.86
CA LYS A 60 -15.61 19.68 -7.83
C LYS A 60 -14.50 18.91 -7.11
N LEU A 61 -14.36 17.63 -7.44
CA LEU A 61 -13.39 16.74 -6.82
C LEU A 61 -12.00 16.84 -7.43
N VAL A 62 -10.99 16.65 -6.58
CA VAL A 62 -9.63 16.28 -7.00
C VAL A 62 -9.65 14.88 -7.58
N ARG A 63 -8.93 14.64 -8.68
CA ARG A 63 -8.78 13.27 -9.22
C ARG A 63 -7.78 12.49 -8.36
N LEU A 64 -8.23 11.40 -7.76
CA LEU A 64 -7.36 10.42 -7.09
C LEU A 64 -7.06 9.29 -8.09
N SER A 65 -5.91 9.38 -8.76
CA SER A 65 -5.58 8.51 -9.91
C SER A 65 -5.06 7.14 -9.54
N LYS A 66 -4.47 6.99 -8.34
CA LYS A 66 -3.85 5.75 -7.89
C LYS A 66 -4.27 5.41 -6.47
N ALA A 67 -4.91 4.25 -6.34
CA ALA A 67 -5.24 3.64 -5.07
C ALA A 67 -4.16 2.60 -4.71
N TYR A 68 -3.77 2.60 -3.45
CA TYR A 68 -2.91 1.60 -2.84
C TYR A 68 -3.78 0.82 -1.86
N GLU A 69 -3.92 -0.49 -2.08
CA GLU A 69 -4.88 -1.34 -1.37
C GLU A 69 -4.26 -1.92 -0.09
N GLU A 70 -2.93 -2.05 -0.06
CA GLU A 70 -2.20 -2.57 1.07
C GLU A 70 -0.95 -1.72 1.38
N PHE A 71 -0.45 -1.87 2.61
CA PHE A 71 0.81 -1.25 3.04
C PHE A 71 1.98 -1.57 2.11
N PHE A 72 1.98 -2.75 1.51
CA PHE A 72 3.07 -3.15 0.62
C PHE A 72 3.12 -2.29 -0.66
N ASP A 73 1.97 -1.83 -1.15
CA ASP A 73 1.90 -1.04 -2.37
C ASP A 73 2.57 0.33 -2.18
N ILE A 74 2.48 0.92 -0.98
CA ILE A 74 3.15 2.19 -0.65
C ILE A 74 4.64 2.03 -0.30
N ILE A 75 5.10 0.83 0.05
CA ILE A 75 6.56 0.55 0.20
C ILE A 75 7.25 0.63 -1.17
N LEU A 76 6.59 0.11 -2.20
CA LEU A 76 7.12 0.07 -3.56
C LEU A 76 7.18 1.47 -4.20
N GLU A 77 6.23 2.31 -3.82
CA GLU A 77 6.11 3.71 -4.27
C GLU A 77 6.93 4.69 -3.40
N ASN A 78 7.19 5.90 -3.92
CA ASN A 78 7.75 7.02 -3.17
C ASN A 78 6.88 8.30 -3.29
N SER A 79 5.56 8.19 -3.09
CA SER A 79 4.72 9.40 -3.08
C SER A 79 4.95 10.17 -1.76
N PRO A 80 4.99 11.51 -1.81
CA PRO A 80 5.31 12.30 -0.62
C PRO A 80 4.19 12.25 0.42
N ILE A 81 2.93 12.21 -0.03
CA ILE A 81 1.74 12.33 0.83
C ILE A 81 0.64 11.41 0.34
N TYR A 82 -0.10 10.90 1.30
CA TYR A 82 -1.25 10.03 1.11
C TYR A 82 -2.46 10.56 1.89
N ILE A 83 -3.66 10.21 1.42
CA ILE A 83 -4.89 10.28 2.19
C ILE A 83 -5.48 8.88 2.36
N ASP A 84 -5.86 8.53 3.58
CA ASP A 84 -6.43 7.23 3.91
C ASP A 84 -7.95 7.17 3.70
N SER A 85 -8.51 5.97 3.82
CA SER A 85 -9.95 5.76 3.60
C SER A 85 -10.83 6.43 4.65
N LYS A 86 -10.30 6.91 5.78
CA LYS A 86 -11.03 7.72 6.76
C LYS A 86 -10.87 9.22 6.54
N GLY A 87 -10.01 9.65 5.62
CA GLY A 87 -9.74 11.07 5.32
C GLY A 87 -8.54 11.65 6.08
N GLY A 88 -7.74 10.80 6.72
CA GLY A 88 -6.49 11.19 7.37
C GLY A 88 -5.37 11.38 6.35
N ILE A 89 -4.73 12.56 6.36
CA ILE A 89 -3.59 12.87 5.48
C ILE A 89 -2.28 12.63 6.24
N PHE A 90 -1.35 11.93 5.60
CA PHE A 90 -0.07 11.55 6.20
C PHE A 90 1.06 11.44 5.16
N SER A 91 2.31 11.54 5.63
CA SER A 91 3.49 11.12 4.88
C SER A 91 4.04 9.84 5.47
N TYR A 92 4.75 9.06 4.66
CA TYR A 92 5.37 7.80 5.09
C TYR A 92 6.89 7.88 4.99
N ASP A 93 7.55 7.81 6.16
CA ASP A 93 9.00 7.81 6.26
C ASP A 93 9.54 6.39 6.38
N LYS A 94 10.34 6.01 5.38
CA LYS A 94 11.10 4.76 5.37
C LYS A 94 12.32 4.91 6.28
N THR A 95 12.38 4.13 7.35
CA THR A 95 13.32 4.29 8.47
C THR A 95 14.30 3.14 8.60
N GLU A 96 13.90 1.90 8.31
CA GLU A 96 14.67 0.68 8.56
C GLU A 96 15.04 -0.02 7.24
N TRP A 97 16.28 -0.50 7.12
CA TRP A 97 16.73 -1.26 5.93
C TRP A 97 16.58 -2.77 6.16
N HIS A 98 15.86 -3.42 5.27
CA HIS A 98 15.56 -4.85 5.32
C HIS A 98 16.03 -5.59 4.07
N THR A 99 16.28 -6.90 4.22
CA THR A 99 16.76 -7.75 3.13
C THR A 99 15.60 -8.32 2.35
N VAL A 100 15.71 -8.32 1.03
CA VAL A 100 14.87 -9.07 0.10
C VAL A 100 15.70 -10.24 -0.42
N LYS A 101 15.23 -11.47 -0.19
CA LYS A 101 15.91 -12.69 -0.63
C LYS A 101 15.12 -13.40 -1.71
N SER A 102 15.82 -13.95 -2.69
CA SER A 102 15.23 -14.80 -3.72
C SER A 102 15.11 -16.24 -3.21
N VAL A 103 13.88 -16.72 -3.03
CA VAL A 103 13.56 -18.05 -2.51
C VAL A 103 12.85 -18.87 -3.58
N ARG A 104 13.25 -20.13 -3.75
CA ARG A 104 12.65 -21.02 -4.75
C ARG A 104 11.19 -21.31 -4.40
N VAL A 105 10.31 -21.24 -5.39
CA VAL A 105 8.91 -21.66 -5.23
C VAL A 105 8.86 -23.18 -5.07
N LYS A 106 8.21 -23.65 -4.01
CA LYS A 106 8.01 -25.07 -3.70
C LYS A 106 6.78 -25.62 -4.43
N LYS A 107 5.63 -24.95 -4.29
CA LYS A 107 4.39 -25.31 -4.97
C LYS A 107 3.46 -24.11 -5.12
N ARG A 108 2.55 -24.20 -6.08
CA ARG A 108 1.47 -23.22 -6.32
C ARG A 108 0.15 -23.96 -6.18
N GLU A 109 -0.69 -23.49 -5.28
CA GLU A 109 -2.09 -23.95 -5.21
C GLU A 109 -2.93 -22.86 -5.86
N ILE A 110 -3.37 -23.13 -7.09
CA ILE A 110 -4.21 -22.21 -7.85
C ILE A 110 -5.65 -22.47 -7.43
N LEU A 111 -6.29 -21.44 -6.90
CA LEU A 111 -7.71 -21.43 -6.55
C LEU A 111 -8.43 -20.47 -7.49
N GLU A 112 -9.76 -20.52 -7.48
CA GLU A 112 -10.61 -19.70 -8.36
C GLU A 112 -10.31 -18.20 -8.24
N THR A 113 -10.13 -17.71 -7.01
CA THR A 113 -9.95 -16.27 -6.73
C THR A 113 -8.51 -15.84 -6.49
N HIS A 114 -7.60 -16.77 -6.18
CA HIS A 114 -6.23 -16.44 -5.77
C HIS A 114 -5.28 -17.62 -5.94
N THR A 115 -3.98 -17.38 -5.87
CA THR A 115 -2.95 -18.44 -5.79
C THR A 115 -2.27 -18.40 -4.43
N ARG A 116 -2.14 -19.56 -3.79
CA ARG A 116 -1.28 -19.73 -2.62
C ARG A 116 0.10 -20.18 -3.08
N LEU A 117 1.09 -19.33 -2.85
CA LEU A 117 2.47 -19.55 -3.24
C LEU A 117 3.28 -20.05 -2.04
N TRP A 118 3.69 -21.31 -2.10
CA TRP A 118 4.53 -21.94 -1.09
C TRP A 118 5.99 -21.86 -1.50
N CYS A 119 6.87 -21.44 -0.58
CA CYS A 119 8.30 -21.25 -0.85
C CYS A 119 9.15 -22.20 0.00
N TRP A 120 10.32 -22.59 -0.50
CA TRP A 120 11.24 -23.46 0.24
C TRP A 120 11.74 -22.79 1.53
N GLY A 121 11.74 -23.54 2.64
CA GLY A 121 12.16 -23.03 3.96
C GLY A 121 11.17 -22.09 4.64
N ILE A 122 9.95 -21.91 4.08
CA ILE A 122 8.90 -21.06 4.66
C ILE A 122 7.65 -21.92 4.87
N ASN A 123 7.11 -21.90 6.07
CA ASN A 123 6.02 -22.78 6.51
C ASN A 123 4.61 -22.20 6.30
N PHE A 124 4.49 -21.05 5.65
CA PHE A 124 3.22 -20.43 5.29
C PHE A 124 3.21 -19.97 3.83
N PRO A 125 2.03 -19.89 3.18
CA PRO A 125 1.92 -19.43 1.80
C PRO A 125 1.83 -17.89 1.70
N PHE A 126 2.26 -17.35 0.57
CA PHE A 126 1.95 -15.98 0.16
C PHE A 126 0.74 -15.97 -0.78
N ILE A 127 -0.15 -15.00 -0.61
CA ILE A 127 -1.38 -14.91 -1.40
C ILE A 127 -1.18 -13.96 -2.58
N LEU A 128 -1.39 -14.47 -3.79
CA LEU A 128 -1.47 -13.69 -5.02
C LEU A 128 -2.94 -13.54 -5.42
N ARG A 129 -3.42 -12.30 -5.51
CA ARG A 129 -4.84 -11.99 -5.82
C ARG A 129 -5.30 -12.39 -7.24
N LYS A 130 -4.40 -12.92 -8.06
CA LYS A 130 -4.71 -13.43 -9.40
C LYS A 130 -4.03 -14.79 -9.59
N PRO A 131 -4.69 -15.74 -10.28
CA PRO A 131 -4.04 -16.95 -10.75
C PRO A 131 -2.73 -16.62 -11.47
N HIS A 132 -1.61 -17.20 -11.00
CA HIS A 132 -0.29 -16.89 -11.54
C HIS A 132 0.50 -18.17 -11.88
N GLN A 133 1.10 -18.18 -13.07
CA GLN A 133 1.92 -19.27 -13.60
C GLN A 133 3.26 -18.72 -14.13
N GLY A 134 4.26 -19.59 -14.25
CA GLY A 134 5.58 -19.27 -14.84
C GLY A 134 6.70 -19.15 -13.81
N LYS A 135 6.62 -18.16 -12.92
CA LYS A 135 7.80 -17.66 -12.19
C LYS A 135 8.34 -18.58 -11.09
N GLY A 136 9.47 -19.23 -11.33
CA GLY A 136 10.11 -20.23 -10.44
C GLY A 136 10.66 -19.73 -9.10
N TRP A 137 10.84 -18.42 -8.94
CA TRP A 137 11.43 -17.79 -7.75
C TRP A 137 10.55 -16.67 -7.20
N ALA A 138 10.55 -16.55 -5.88
CA ALA A 138 9.86 -15.52 -5.13
C ALA A 138 10.88 -14.63 -4.43
N GLU A 139 10.82 -13.33 -4.69
CA GLU A 139 11.55 -12.33 -3.92
C GLU A 139 10.75 -12.04 -2.65
N ILE A 140 11.32 -12.29 -1.47
CA ILE A 140 10.64 -12.20 -0.19
C ILE A 140 11.32 -11.16 0.68
N LEU A 141 10.55 -10.21 1.19
CA LEU A 141 11.01 -9.22 2.15
C LEU A 141 11.08 -9.85 3.55
N TYR A 142 12.24 -9.72 4.21
CA TYR A 142 12.48 -10.22 5.56
C TYR A 142 12.42 -9.10 6.58
N LEU A 143 11.46 -9.18 7.50
CA LEU A 143 11.34 -8.26 8.63
C LEU A 143 12.03 -8.88 9.85
N LYS A 144 13.05 -8.21 10.40
CA LYS A 144 13.84 -8.70 11.55
C LYS A 144 14.30 -10.16 11.41
N GLY A 145 14.80 -10.51 10.22
CA GLY A 145 15.30 -11.85 9.91
C GLY A 145 14.22 -12.91 9.63
N ARG A 146 12.93 -12.56 9.68
CA ARG A 146 11.81 -13.48 9.40
C ARG A 146 11.15 -13.15 8.06
N PRO A 147 10.76 -14.16 7.25
CA PRO A 147 9.98 -13.92 6.04
C PRO A 147 8.69 -13.17 6.37
N TRP A 148 8.36 -12.13 5.60
CA TRP A 148 7.21 -11.27 5.92
C TRP A 148 6.24 -11.09 4.76
N LYS A 149 6.70 -10.52 3.64
CA LYS A 149 5.84 -10.17 2.51
C LYS A 149 6.50 -10.58 1.19
N LEU A 150 5.66 -10.98 0.22
CA LEU A 150 6.09 -11.24 -1.14
C LEU A 150 6.41 -9.91 -1.81
N TYR A 151 7.68 -9.72 -2.21
CA TYR A 151 8.18 -8.52 -2.86
C TYR A 151 8.04 -8.56 -4.37
N GLY A 152 8.26 -9.73 -4.95
CA GLY A 152 8.24 -9.91 -6.39
C GLY A 152 8.32 -11.38 -6.75
N LEU A 153 8.21 -11.63 -8.05
CA LEU A 153 8.36 -12.96 -8.62
C LEU A 153 9.29 -12.84 -9.82
N SER A 154 10.15 -13.83 -10.01
CA SER A 154 11.11 -13.92 -11.11
C SER A 154 11.20 -15.34 -11.68
N GLU A 155 11.61 -15.45 -12.94
CA GLU A 155 11.89 -16.75 -13.56
C GLU A 155 13.20 -17.36 -13.02
N GLU A 156 14.19 -16.51 -12.78
CA GLU A 156 15.51 -16.89 -12.31
C GLU A 156 15.79 -16.37 -10.90
N ARG A 157 16.77 -17.00 -10.23
CA ARG A 157 17.23 -16.57 -8.91
C ARG A 157 17.85 -15.18 -9.01
N GLN A 158 17.31 -14.25 -8.23
CA GLN A 158 17.87 -12.90 -8.12
C GLN A 158 18.89 -12.81 -6.97
N ALA A 159 19.85 -11.89 -7.08
CA ALA A 159 20.74 -11.54 -5.98
C ALA A 159 19.95 -10.92 -4.82
N ASP A 160 20.44 -11.10 -3.59
CA ASP A 160 19.84 -10.49 -2.40
C ASP A 160 19.95 -8.95 -2.49
N LYS A 161 18.84 -8.26 -2.19
CA LYS A 161 18.73 -6.80 -2.27
C LYS A 161 18.40 -6.22 -0.90
N ARG A 162 18.58 -4.92 -0.74
CA ARG A 162 18.09 -4.19 0.44
C ARG A 162 16.96 -3.25 0.04
N ARG A 163 15.91 -3.22 0.84
CA ARG A 163 14.78 -2.30 0.71
C ARG A 163 14.61 -1.53 2.01
N LYS A 164 14.45 -0.21 1.92
CA LYS A 164 14.08 0.62 3.07
C LYS A 164 12.57 0.59 3.25
N ILE A 165 12.11 0.37 4.48
CA ILE A 165 10.71 0.41 4.91
C ILE A 165 10.57 1.29 6.15
#